data_AF-A0AA48LBL2-F1
#
_entry.id   AF-A0AA48LBL2-F1
#
_cell.length_a   1.000
_cell.length_b   1.000
_cell.length_c   1.000
_cell.angle_alpha   90.00
_cell.angle_beta   90.00
_cell.angle_gamma   90.00
#
_symmetry.space_group_name_H-M   'P 1'
#
loop_
_entity.id
_entity.type
_entity.pdbx_description
1 polymer ?
#
loop_
_entity_poly.entity_id
_entity_poly.type
_entity_poly.pdbx_seq_one_letter_code
_entity_poly.pdbx_strand_id
1 'polypeptide(L)'
;MKRIILVMLISIMVMTGCQGQTAVEEKKRSLEESVVASELSGQTDTTEGGQETLLPWSLEEYIGDAVTELTDLQREEAEKALNRINDAESGAEKGVEIETLYQELDQLLRSFGLRVPIDSFKTLTKVKPEAFTESQKEKLIDLEKQIQILEQDDPESEALKELNLLIEELLRSCGFDPTDVMDEIQMHSITLAKFTFERGKIGFVGDTEQIEESEMEKYRFLVNRAKIVIPRDQYHLLKYFLVNTDGKDEVLAYVSQENEESNKWRMVLDCNDAFDDKGKYIQEYDETIVHEFGHLLSLNENQMQEKITGTYENEDGILAEKSYLNEFFQTFWIDVYQEHQLQVDPQDQSGDSAYVFYEKHQDLFVSDYAATNPEEDFAETFRVFICKEKPSGEQKQDQKVLWMYKQEELVTMREQIRQRLNK
;
A
#
# COMPACT_ATOMS: atom_id res chain seq x y z
N MET A 1 -12.73 4.89 -13.25
CA MET A 1 -12.18 4.01 -12.19
C MET A 1 -12.69 4.53 -10.85
N LYS A 2 -13.18 3.68 -9.93
CA LYS A 2 -13.62 4.14 -8.60
C LYS A 2 -12.37 4.48 -7.80
N ARG A 3 -12.31 5.68 -7.19
CA ARG A 3 -11.13 6.15 -6.45
C ARG A 3 -11.06 5.41 -5.12
N ILE A 4 -10.11 4.49 -5.07
CA ILE A 4 -9.50 3.95 -3.88
C ILE A 4 -8.74 5.09 -3.21
N ILE A 5 -8.85 5.20 -1.89
CA ILE A 5 -7.86 5.95 -1.12
C ILE A 5 -6.62 5.06 -1.23
N LEU A 6 -5.78 5.32 -2.23
CA LEU A 6 -4.53 4.61 -2.38
C LEU A 6 -3.63 5.14 -1.27
N VAL A 7 -3.73 4.47 -0.13
CA VAL A 7 -2.75 4.57 0.93
C VAL A 7 -1.48 4.02 0.31
N MET A 8 -0.61 4.91 -0.16
CA MET A 8 0.77 4.47 -0.32
C MET A 8 1.20 3.93 1.02
N LEU A 9 1.76 2.73 0.94
CA LEU A 9 2.84 2.27 1.79
C LEU A 9 3.92 3.36 1.77
N ILE A 10 3.71 4.39 2.58
CA ILE A 10 4.83 5.01 3.25
C ILE A 10 5.38 3.86 4.07
N SER A 11 6.46 3.25 3.58
CA SER A 11 7.34 2.45 4.40
C SER A 11 7.56 3.25 5.69
N ILE A 12 6.95 2.80 6.79
CA ILE A 12 7.02 3.53 8.05
C ILE A 12 8.50 3.71 8.43
N MET A 13 8.93 4.97 8.34
CA MET A 13 9.96 5.72 9.09
C MET A 13 11.35 5.05 9.22
N VAL A 14 12.46 5.70 8.87
CA VAL A 14 12.94 6.99 9.39
C VAL A 14 13.74 7.75 8.33
N MET A 15 13.32 8.99 8.05
CA MET A 15 14.05 9.93 7.20
C MET A 15 15.40 10.36 7.81
N THR A 16 16.50 10.03 7.13
CA THR A 16 17.78 10.73 7.25
C THR A 16 17.93 11.76 6.15
N GLY A 17 17.91 13.04 6.52
CA GLY A 17 17.98 14.14 5.57
C GLY A 17 19.34 14.36 4.94
N CYS A 18 19.34 14.93 3.73
CA CYS A 18 20.26 16.00 3.34
C CYS A 18 19.82 16.78 2.09
N GLN A 19 19.57 18.08 2.32
CA GLN A 19 19.84 19.25 1.46
C GLN A 19 19.02 19.50 0.18
N GLY A 20 18.21 20.58 0.21
CA GLY A 20 17.82 21.31 -1.01
C GLY A 20 16.68 22.34 -0.96
N GLN A 21 16.11 22.70 0.19
CA GLN A 21 14.79 23.38 0.26
C GLN A 21 14.68 24.84 -0.26
N THR A 22 15.76 25.54 -0.63
CA THR A 22 15.62 26.98 -0.99
C THR A 22 15.35 27.28 -2.46
N ALA A 23 15.36 26.28 -3.36
CA ALA A 23 15.13 26.48 -4.79
C ALA A 23 13.74 26.00 -5.29
N VAL A 24 12.99 25.30 -4.45
CA VAL A 24 11.73 24.63 -4.82
C VAL A 24 10.53 25.58 -4.66
N GLU A 25 10.48 26.38 -3.60
CA GLU A 25 9.37 27.30 -3.34
C GLU A 25 9.28 28.46 -4.35
N GLU A 26 10.41 29.04 -4.77
CA GLU A 26 10.42 30.11 -5.79
C GLU A 26 10.01 29.60 -7.18
N LYS A 27 10.15 28.30 -7.44
CA LYS A 27 9.88 27.70 -8.75
C LYS A 27 8.48 27.09 -8.86
N LYS A 28 7.89 26.63 -7.75
CA LYS A 28 6.47 26.24 -7.66
C LYS A 28 5.56 27.42 -8.07
N ARG A 29 5.87 28.62 -7.58
CA ARG A 29 5.17 29.86 -7.96
C ARG A 29 5.37 30.25 -9.44
N SER A 30 6.53 29.92 -10.02
CA SER A 30 6.78 30.17 -11.46
C SER A 30 6.06 29.17 -12.38
N LEU A 31 5.79 27.96 -11.90
CA LEU A 31 5.01 26.96 -12.65
C LEU A 31 3.52 27.29 -12.64
N GLU A 32 2.98 27.70 -11.50
CA GLU A 32 1.58 28.16 -11.36
C GLU A 32 1.29 29.35 -12.29
N GLU A 33 2.22 30.30 -12.44
CA GLU A 33 2.07 31.43 -13.37
C GLU A 33 2.13 31.02 -14.85
N SER A 34 2.81 29.90 -15.18
CA SER A 34 2.95 29.39 -16.55
C SER A 34 1.74 28.56 -17.02
N VAL A 35 1.10 27.84 -16.11
CA VAL A 35 -0.13 27.07 -16.38
C VAL A 35 -1.27 28.04 -16.71
N VAL A 36 -1.41 29.10 -15.91
CA VAL A 36 -2.40 30.18 -16.14
C VAL A 36 -2.15 30.93 -17.47
N ALA A 37 -0.89 31.07 -17.90
CA ALA A 37 -0.57 31.73 -19.17
C ALA A 37 -0.91 30.86 -20.41
N SER A 38 -0.91 29.53 -20.28
CA SER A 38 -1.24 28.60 -21.37
C SER A 38 -2.74 28.51 -21.67
N GLU A 39 -3.59 28.75 -20.66
CA GLU A 39 -5.06 28.76 -20.79
C GLU A 39 -5.60 30.00 -21.51
N LEU A 40 -4.79 31.06 -21.63
CA LEU A 40 -5.19 32.34 -22.25
C LEU A 40 -4.89 32.44 -23.75
N SER A 41 -4.25 31.44 -24.37
CA SER A 41 -3.93 31.49 -25.80
C SER A 41 -4.10 30.15 -26.53
N GLY A 42 -5.34 29.75 -26.83
CA GLY A 42 -5.55 28.66 -27.80
C GLY A 42 -6.99 28.20 -27.89
N GLN A 43 -7.71 28.63 -28.94
CA GLN A 43 -8.96 28.00 -29.36
C GLN A 43 -8.67 26.58 -29.89
N THR A 44 -9.27 25.56 -29.28
CA THR A 44 -9.53 24.27 -29.94
C THR A 44 -10.83 23.65 -29.43
N ASP A 45 -11.53 22.99 -30.35
CA ASP A 45 -12.89 22.49 -30.31
C ASP A 45 -13.29 21.72 -29.04
N THR A 46 -14.51 22.02 -28.59
CA THR A 46 -15.28 21.24 -27.63
C THR A 46 -15.51 19.83 -28.16
N THR A 47 -14.77 18.85 -27.64
CA THR A 47 -15.22 17.46 -27.58
C THR A 47 -15.51 17.15 -26.12
N GLU A 48 -16.71 16.62 -25.87
CA GLU A 48 -17.27 16.33 -24.56
C GLU A 48 -16.31 15.47 -23.74
N GLY A 49 -15.67 16.07 -22.74
CA GLY A 49 -15.07 15.33 -21.64
C GLY A 49 -16.20 14.73 -20.82
N GLY A 50 -16.38 13.41 -20.91
CA GLY A 50 -17.26 12.70 -20.00
C GLY A 50 -16.73 12.86 -18.59
N GLN A 51 -17.51 13.47 -17.70
CA GLN A 51 -17.32 13.29 -16.26
C GLN A 51 -17.46 11.78 -16.01
N GLU A 52 -16.38 11.09 -15.64
CA GLU A 52 -16.49 9.75 -15.07
C GLU A 52 -17.43 9.87 -13.86
N THR A 53 -18.59 9.23 -13.97
CA THR A 53 -19.57 9.19 -12.89
C THR A 53 -19.06 8.17 -11.89
N LEU A 54 -18.63 8.63 -10.71
CA LEU A 54 -18.27 7.75 -9.60
C LEU A 54 -19.45 6.83 -9.31
N LEU A 55 -19.19 5.53 -9.35
CA LEU A 55 -20.18 4.52 -9.05
C LEU A 55 -20.34 4.45 -7.51
N PRO A 56 -21.56 4.48 -6.98
CA PRO A 56 -21.78 4.45 -5.53
C PRO A 56 -21.31 3.12 -4.93
N TRP A 57 -20.89 3.18 -3.67
CA TRP A 57 -20.62 2.03 -2.82
C TRP A 57 -21.91 1.26 -2.51
N SER A 58 -21.78 -0.07 -2.50
CA SER A 58 -22.69 -1.01 -1.83
C SER A 58 -22.09 -1.49 -0.52
N LEU A 59 -22.93 -2.01 0.40
CA LEU A 59 -22.41 -2.59 1.64
C LEU A 59 -21.57 -3.83 1.37
N GLU A 60 -21.91 -4.63 0.37
CA GLU A 60 -21.12 -5.77 -0.08
C GLU A 60 -19.69 -5.35 -0.47
N GLU A 61 -19.53 -4.20 -1.14
CA GLU A 61 -18.21 -3.66 -1.48
C GLU A 61 -17.49 -3.11 -0.22
N TYR A 62 -18.21 -2.49 0.70
CA TYR A 62 -17.63 -1.82 1.88
C TYR A 62 -17.24 -2.78 3.02
N ILE A 63 -18.06 -3.79 3.32
CA ILE A 63 -17.81 -4.75 4.42
C ILE A 63 -17.70 -6.21 3.97
N GLY A 64 -17.69 -6.47 2.65
CA GLY A 64 -17.51 -7.81 2.10
C GLY A 64 -18.56 -8.83 2.59
N ASP A 65 -18.10 -10.05 2.86
CA ASP A 65 -18.93 -11.16 3.35
C ASP A 65 -19.61 -10.85 4.70
N ALA A 66 -19.08 -9.89 5.47
CA ALA A 66 -19.62 -9.50 6.78
C ALA A 66 -21.03 -8.89 6.66
N VAL A 67 -21.44 -8.45 5.46
CA VAL A 67 -22.82 -8.02 5.18
C VAL A 67 -23.85 -9.12 5.47
N THR A 68 -23.43 -10.39 5.43
CA THR A 68 -24.29 -11.55 5.72
C THR A 68 -24.57 -11.73 7.21
N GLU A 69 -23.80 -11.07 8.07
CA GLU A 69 -23.99 -11.06 9.53
C GLU A 69 -25.03 -10.01 9.97
N LEU A 70 -25.36 -9.04 9.10
CA LEU A 70 -26.34 -8.00 9.39
C LEU A 70 -27.78 -8.52 9.31
N THR A 71 -28.59 -8.18 10.30
CA THR A 71 -30.05 -8.30 10.19
C THR A 71 -30.61 -7.30 9.16
N ASP A 72 -31.80 -7.55 8.63
CA ASP A 72 -32.47 -6.64 7.67
C ASP A 72 -32.52 -5.18 8.16
N LEU A 73 -32.77 -4.97 9.46
CA LEU A 73 -32.84 -3.63 10.06
C LEU A 73 -31.46 -2.97 10.14
N GLN A 74 -30.43 -3.72 10.55
CA GLN A 74 -29.06 -3.21 10.63
C GLN A 74 -28.52 -2.90 9.24
N ARG A 75 -28.84 -3.74 8.25
CA ARG A 75 -28.54 -3.50 6.84
C ARG A 75 -29.18 -2.20 6.35
N GLU A 76 -30.47 -1.99 6.60
CA GLU A 76 -31.15 -0.74 6.20
C GLU A 76 -30.52 0.51 6.87
N GLU A 77 -30.08 0.39 8.13
CA GLU A 77 -29.43 1.48 8.85
C GLU A 77 -28.02 1.78 8.31
N ALA A 78 -27.24 0.73 8.02
CA ALA A 78 -25.92 0.85 7.41
C ALA A 78 -26.01 1.39 5.97
N GLU A 79 -26.98 0.95 5.16
CA GLU A 79 -27.22 1.48 3.81
C GLU A 79 -27.55 2.98 3.85
N LYS A 80 -28.30 3.45 4.86
CA LYS A 80 -28.57 4.89 5.02
C LYS A 80 -27.31 5.68 5.33
N ALA A 81 -26.42 5.15 6.16
CA ALA A 81 -25.14 5.78 6.45
C ALA A 81 -24.24 5.79 5.22
N LEU A 82 -24.13 4.67 4.50
CA LEU A 82 -23.35 4.55 3.27
C LEU A 82 -23.85 5.47 2.14
N ASN A 83 -25.17 5.65 2.02
CA ASN A 83 -25.73 6.56 1.02
C ASN A 83 -25.33 8.02 1.26
N ARG A 84 -25.10 8.44 2.50
CA ARG A 84 -24.57 9.79 2.80
C ARG A 84 -23.15 9.95 2.29
N ILE A 85 -22.33 8.90 2.41
CA ILE A 85 -20.97 8.87 1.85
C ILE A 85 -21.05 8.99 0.32
N ASN A 86 -21.87 8.16 -0.33
CA ASN A 86 -22.10 8.23 -1.78
C ASN A 86 -22.58 9.62 -2.25
N ASP A 87 -23.49 10.24 -1.49
CA ASP A 87 -23.99 11.59 -1.78
C ASP A 87 -22.89 12.65 -1.59
N ALA A 88 -22.04 12.52 -0.56
CA ALA A 88 -20.93 13.44 -0.32
C ALA A 88 -19.84 13.32 -1.40
N GLU A 89 -19.47 12.10 -1.80
CA GLU A 89 -18.48 11.83 -2.85
C GLU A 89 -18.95 12.27 -4.23
N SER A 90 -20.24 12.12 -4.52
CA SER A 90 -20.82 12.64 -5.77
C SER A 90 -20.98 14.17 -5.77
N GLY A 91 -20.69 14.84 -4.65
CA GLY A 91 -20.86 16.28 -4.47
C GLY A 91 -22.32 16.72 -4.28
N ALA A 92 -23.23 15.77 -4.07
CA ALA A 92 -24.65 16.00 -3.77
C ALA A 92 -24.86 16.46 -2.32
N GLU A 93 -24.07 15.97 -1.36
CA GLU A 93 -24.02 16.48 0.02
C GLU A 93 -22.85 17.46 0.18
N LYS A 94 -23.12 18.68 0.67
CA LYS A 94 -22.11 19.75 0.80
C LYS A 94 -21.97 20.19 2.25
N GLY A 95 -20.72 20.41 2.68
CA GLY A 95 -20.41 20.99 3.99
C GLY A 95 -20.24 19.97 5.13
N VAL A 96 -20.08 18.68 4.80
CA VAL A 96 -19.66 17.63 5.73
C VAL A 96 -18.33 17.08 5.22
N GLU A 97 -17.38 16.86 6.13
CA GLU A 97 -16.12 16.20 5.80
C GLU A 97 -16.38 14.71 5.57
N ILE A 98 -16.01 14.20 4.38
CA ILE A 98 -16.28 12.82 3.96
C ILE A 98 -15.71 11.82 4.97
N GLU A 99 -14.52 12.08 5.50
CA GLU A 99 -13.88 11.28 6.55
C GLU A 99 -14.78 11.10 7.78
N THR A 100 -15.52 12.14 8.18
CA THR A 100 -16.45 12.04 9.33
C THR A 100 -17.58 11.06 9.03
N LEU A 101 -18.05 10.97 7.79
CA LEU A 101 -19.12 10.04 7.39
C LEU A 101 -18.63 8.59 7.43
N TYR A 102 -17.40 8.33 6.99
CA TYR A 102 -16.76 7.02 7.13
C TYR A 102 -16.63 6.61 8.60
N GLN A 103 -16.11 7.49 9.46
CA GLN A 103 -16.03 7.26 10.91
C GLN A 103 -17.40 6.97 11.55
N GLU A 104 -18.46 7.65 11.11
CA GLU A 104 -19.84 7.42 11.58
C GLU A 104 -20.36 6.04 11.16
N LEU A 105 -20.14 5.64 9.90
CA LEU A 105 -20.52 4.33 9.38
C LEU A 105 -19.76 3.22 10.12
N ASP A 106 -18.47 3.36 10.33
CA ASP A 106 -17.66 2.37 11.03
C ASP A 106 -18.10 2.18 12.48
N GLN A 107 -18.37 3.28 13.17
CA GLN A 107 -18.89 3.23 14.53
C GLN A 107 -20.26 2.53 14.60
N LEU A 108 -21.11 2.74 13.59
CA LEU A 108 -22.41 2.06 13.47
C LEU A 108 -22.23 0.55 13.25
N LEU A 109 -21.41 0.16 12.27
CA LEU A 109 -21.13 -1.24 11.94
C LEU A 109 -20.53 -2.00 13.12
N ARG A 110 -19.62 -1.37 13.87
CA ARG A 110 -19.08 -1.91 15.13
C ARG A 110 -20.17 -2.13 16.18
N SER A 111 -21.15 -1.23 16.27
CA SER A 111 -22.28 -1.38 17.19
C SER A 111 -23.15 -2.61 16.87
N PHE A 112 -23.07 -3.10 15.64
CA PHE A 112 -23.72 -4.33 15.18
C PHE A 112 -22.90 -5.60 15.46
N GLY A 113 -21.66 -5.46 15.95
CA GLY A 113 -20.75 -6.56 16.24
C GLY A 113 -19.78 -6.89 15.11
N LEU A 114 -19.77 -6.11 14.02
CA LEU A 114 -18.87 -6.33 12.90
C LEU A 114 -17.42 -5.94 13.23
N ARG A 115 -16.50 -6.64 12.59
CA ARG A 115 -15.08 -6.28 12.51
C ARG A 115 -14.93 -5.22 11.42
N VAL A 116 -14.48 -4.04 11.82
CA VAL A 116 -14.32 -2.86 10.96
C VAL A 116 -12.89 -2.31 11.15
N PRO A 117 -12.27 -1.67 10.15
CA PRO A 117 -10.95 -1.07 10.27
C PRO A 117 -10.79 -0.08 11.43
N ILE A 118 -9.64 -0.15 12.10
CA ILE A 118 -9.29 0.82 13.15
C ILE A 118 -8.71 2.04 12.45
N ASP A 119 -9.46 3.13 12.40
CA ASP A 119 -9.13 4.35 11.66
C ASP A 119 -8.34 5.41 12.46
N SER A 120 -8.18 5.20 13.76
CA SER A 120 -7.62 6.18 14.69
C SER A 120 -7.24 5.52 16.02
N PHE A 121 -6.33 6.14 16.77
CA PHE A 121 -6.06 5.72 18.15
C PHE A 121 -7.27 5.93 19.05
N LYS A 122 -8.08 6.94 18.76
CA LYS A 122 -9.39 7.13 19.40
C LYS A 122 -10.30 5.91 19.18
N THR A 123 -10.35 5.34 17.99
CA THR A 123 -11.13 4.13 17.72
C THR A 123 -10.49 2.90 18.35
N LEU A 124 -9.18 2.74 18.26
CA LEU A 124 -8.43 1.66 18.91
C LEU A 124 -8.77 1.55 20.41
N THR A 125 -8.75 2.69 21.12
CA THR A 125 -9.03 2.76 22.56
C THR A 125 -10.49 2.48 22.94
N LYS A 126 -11.43 2.63 22.00
CA LYS A 126 -12.83 2.25 22.18
C LYS A 126 -13.06 0.77 21.90
N VAL A 127 -12.36 0.21 20.90
CA VAL A 127 -12.51 -1.19 20.46
C VAL A 127 -11.83 -2.14 21.44
N LYS A 128 -10.68 -1.76 22.01
CA LYS A 128 -9.93 -2.55 23.00
C LYS A 128 -9.81 -1.81 24.33
N PRO A 129 -10.93 -1.44 24.99
CA PRO A 129 -10.91 -0.52 26.12
C PRO A 129 -10.18 -1.08 27.35
N GLU A 130 -10.10 -2.40 27.48
CA GLU A 130 -9.36 -3.10 28.54
C GLU A 130 -7.83 -3.09 28.34
N ALA A 131 -7.34 -2.80 27.14
CA ALA A 131 -5.91 -2.74 26.85
C ALA A 131 -5.27 -1.40 27.32
N PHE A 132 -6.09 -0.42 27.70
CA PHE A 132 -5.63 0.93 28.03
C PHE A 132 -6.19 1.40 29.38
N THR A 133 -5.34 2.03 30.19
CA THR A 133 -5.80 2.89 31.29
C THR A 133 -6.37 4.20 30.74
N GLU A 134 -7.26 4.87 31.49
CA GLU A 134 -7.84 6.16 31.06
C GLU A 134 -6.77 7.21 30.70
N SER A 135 -5.67 7.26 31.47
CA SER A 135 -4.55 8.17 31.17
C SER A 135 -3.83 7.82 29.86
N GLN A 136 -3.73 6.54 29.50
CA GLN A 136 -3.13 6.14 28.23
C GLN A 136 -4.06 6.46 27.05
N LYS A 137 -5.38 6.30 27.23
CA LYS A 137 -6.38 6.68 26.22
C LYS A 137 -6.32 8.18 25.91
N GLU A 138 -6.34 9.01 26.97
CA GLU A 138 -6.24 10.47 26.82
C GLU A 138 -4.94 10.87 26.13
N LYS A 139 -3.82 10.25 26.50
CA LYS A 139 -2.51 10.54 25.90
C LYS A 139 -2.44 10.16 24.42
N LEU A 140 -2.93 8.99 24.02
CA LEU A 140 -2.96 8.58 22.61
C LEU A 140 -3.78 9.55 21.76
N ILE A 141 -4.98 9.91 22.23
CA ILE A 141 -5.87 10.84 21.51
C ILE A 141 -5.28 12.25 21.42
N ASP A 142 -4.50 12.67 22.42
CA ASP A 142 -3.81 13.97 22.40
C ASP A 142 -2.63 13.96 21.42
N LEU A 143 -1.82 12.90 21.41
CA LEU A 143 -0.71 12.73 20.47
C LEU A 143 -1.20 12.69 19.01
N GLU A 144 -2.29 11.96 18.74
CA GLU A 144 -2.94 11.90 17.43
C GLU A 144 -3.28 13.28 16.88
N LYS A 145 -3.89 14.14 17.71
CA LYS A 145 -4.23 15.51 17.31
C LYS A 145 -3.00 16.37 17.04
N GLN A 146 -1.92 16.19 17.81
CA GLN A 146 -0.68 16.92 17.59
C GLN A 146 -0.02 16.52 16.27
N ILE A 147 -0.05 15.22 15.94
CA ILE A 147 0.42 14.69 14.66
C ILE A 147 -0.38 15.28 13.50
N GLN A 148 -1.71 15.21 13.54
CA GLN A 148 -2.57 15.74 12.48
C GLN A 148 -2.34 17.24 12.21
N ILE A 149 -2.03 18.02 13.25
CA ILE A 149 -1.70 19.44 13.11
C ILE A 149 -0.33 19.61 12.43
N LEU A 150 0.68 18.84 12.86
CA LEU A 150 2.04 18.97 12.36
C LEU A 150 2.19 18.42 10.94
N GLU A 151 1.49 17.35 10.56
CA GLU A 151 1.53 16.80 9.20
C GLU A 151 1.05 17.81 8.16
N GLN A 152 0.08 18.67 8.53
CA GLN A 152 -0.41 19.73 7.65
C GLN A 152 0.58 20.89 7.52
N ASP A 153 1.32 21.21 8.59
CA ASP A 153 2.19 22.38 8.66
C ASP A 153 3.64 22.09 8.21
N ASP A 154 4.21 20.97 8.68
CA ASP A 154 5.60 20.55 8.46
C ASP A 154 5.73 19.01 8.59
N PRO A 155 5.38 18.25 7.53
CA PRO A 155 5.38 16.78 7.54
C PRO A 155 6.77 16.17 7.69
N GLU A 156 7.84 16.97 7.62
CA GLU A 156 9.22 16.51 7.79
C GLU A 156 9.83 16.93 9.15
N SER A 157 9.02 17.51 10.04
CA SER A 157 9.52 18.06 11.30
C SER A 157 10.09 16.99 12.24
N GLU A 158 11.18 17.33 12.93
CA GLU A 158 11.73 16.47 14.00
C GLU A 158 10.72 16.25 15.14
N ALA A 159 9.84 17.23 15.36
CA ALA A 159 8.75 17.12 16.33
C ALA A 159 7.77 16.00 15.98
N LEU A 160 7.42 15.84 14.69
CA LEU A 160 6.55 14.76 14.23
C LEU A 160 7.19 13.38 14.51
N LYS A 161 8.49 13.24 14.27
CA LYS A 161 9.22 11.99 14.58
C LYS A 161 9.21 11.67 16.07
N GLU A 162 9.45 12.67 16.92
CA GLU A 162 9.40 12.50 18.38
C GLU A 162 8.00 12.06 18.85
N LEU A 163 6.93 12.62 18.27
CA LEU A 163 5.55 12.22 18.60
C LEU A 163 5.25 10.78 18.19
N ASN A 164 5.68 10.36 17.00
CA ASN A 164 5.51 8.98 16.54
C ASN A 164 6.22 7.98 17.46
N LEU A 165 7.47 8.27 17.87
CA LEU A 165 8.19 7.45 18.85
C LEU A 165 7.46 7.34 20.20
N LEU A 166 6.82 8.43 20.66
CA LEU A 166 6.02 8.40 21.88
C LEU A 166 4.76 7.54 21.75
N ILE A 167 4.13 7.53 20.57
CA ILE A 167 3.00 6.65 20.27
C ILE A 167 3.46 5.20 20.25
N GLU A 168 4.57 4.89 19.57
CA GLU A 168 5.11 3.55 19.52
C GLU A 168 5.42 2.99 20.92
N GLU A 169 6.10 3.76 21.76
CA GLU A 169 6.42 3.35 23.13
C GLU A 169 5.12 3.07 23.93
N LEU A 170 4.12 3.92 23.76
CA LEU A 170 2.83 3.79 24.42
C LEU A 170 2.07 2.53 23.96
N LEU A 171 2.03 2.26 22.65
CA LEU A 171 1.41 1.06 22.09
C LEU A 171 2.12 -0.22 22.56
N ARG A 172 3.46 -0.24 22.55
CA ARG A 172 4.25 -1.37 23.10
C ARG A 172 3.92 -1.59 24.57
N SER A 173 3.78 -0.53 25.36
CA SER A 173 3.41 -0.62 26.78
C SER A 173 2.02 -1.21 27.01
N CYS A 174 1.14 -1.10 26.01
CA CYS A 174 -0.21 -1.65 26.00
C CYS A 174 -0.30 -3.05 25.37
N GLY A 175 0.84 -3.64 24.97
CA GLY A 175 0.89 -4.98 24.37
C GLY A 175 0.53 -5.02 22.89
N PHE A 176 0.56 -3.88 22.20
CA PHE A 176 0.40 -3.80 20.76
C PHE A 176 1.77 -3.80 20.06
N ASP A 177 1.78 -4.35 18.85
CA ASP A 177 2.84 -4.08 17.89
C ASP A 177 2.52 -2.73 17.22
N PRO A 178 3.36 -1.69 17.39
CA PRO A 178 3.04 -0.39 16.84
C PRO A 178 2.89 -0.41 15.33
N THR A 179 3.72 -1.18 14.65
CA THR A 179 3.72 -1.20 13.18
C THR A 179 2.46 -1.87 12.66
N ASP A 180 2.00 -2.97 13.28
CA ASP A 180 0.71 -3.58 12.93
C ASP A 180 -0.46 -2.58 13.15
N VAL A 181 -0.43 -1.76 14.21
CA VAL A 181 -1.48 -0.75 14.49
C VAL A 181 -1.43 0.43 13.53
N MET A 182 -0.23 0.94 13.22
CA MET A 182 -0.05 2.02 12.25
C MET A 182 -0.51 1.58 10.88
N ASP A 183 -0.10 0.38 10.43
CA ASP A 183 -0.52 -0.17 9.14
C ASP A 183 -2.05 -0.27 9.06
N GLU A 184 -2.73 -0.75 10.12
CA GLU A 184 -4.20 -0.81 10.16
C GLU A 184 -4.85 0.57 10.02
N ILE A 185 -4.34 1.57 10.74
CA ILE A 185 -4.86 2.95 10.69
C ILE A 185 -4.61 3.58 9.33
N GLN A 186 -3.38 3.51 8.86
CA GLN A 186 -2.93 4.15 7.63
C GLN A 186 -3.64 3.52 6.44
N MET A 187 -3.67 2.18 6.36
CA MET A 187 -4.30 1.42 5.27
C MET A 187 -5.82 1.34 5.39
N HIS A 188 -6.41 1.92 6.44
CA HIS A 188 -7.82 1.73 6.76
C HIS A 188 -8.22 0.24 6.70
N SER A 189 -7.38 -0.63 7.26
CA SER A 189 -7.51 -2.08 7.16
C SER A 189 -7.72 -2.75 8.51
N ILE A 190 -8.07 -4.03 8.49
CA ILE A 190 -8.16 -4.88 9.67
C ILE A 190 -7.36 -6.17 9.49
N THR A 191 -6.47 -6.47 10.44
CA THR A 191 -5.80 -7.77 10.48
C THR A 191 -6.77 -8.86 10.93
N LEU A 192 -6.98 -9.85 10.07
CA LEU A 192 -7.88 -10.98 10.30
C LEU A 192 -7.15 -12.20 10.88
N ALA A 193 -5.91 -12.44 10.45
CA ALA A 193 -5.09 -13.54 10.94
C ALA A 193 -3.58 -13.29 10.78
N LYS A 194 -2.79 -13.76 11.75
CA LYS A 194 -1.32 -13.70 11.73
C LYS A 194 -0.72 -15.11 11.64
N PHE A 195 0.23 -15.30 10.73
CA PHE A 195 0.89 -16.58 10.50
C PHE A 195 2.42 -16.44 10.54
N THR A 196 3.08 -17.08 11.50
CA THR A 196 4.55 -17.18 11.50
C THR A 196 5.05 -18.03 10.34
N PHE A 197 6.21 -17.65 9.82
CA PHE A 197 6.87 -18.33 8.73
C PHE A 197 8.33 -18.62 9.06
N GLU A 198 8.63 -19.89 9.31
CA GLU A 198 9.99 -20.33 9.65
C GLU A 198 10.40 -21.52 8.80
N ARG A 199 11.42 -21.33 7.96
CA ARG A 199 12.02 -22.40 7.13
C ARG A 199 10.96 -23.18 6.32
N GLY A 200 9.96 -22.48 5.78
CA GLY A 200 8.88 -23.07 5.00
C GLY A 200 7.74 -23.67 5.82
N LYS A 201 7.75 -23.57 7.16
CA LYS A 201 6.63 -23.96 8.02
C LYS A 201 5.79 -22.72 8.35
N ILE A 202 4.48 -22.89 8.23
CA ILE A 202 3.48 -21.87 8.57
C ILE A 202 2.88 -22.25 9.92
N GLY A 203 2.90 -21.33 10.89
CA GLY A 203 2.24 -21.47 12.19
C GLY A 203 1.22 -20.36 12.39
N PHE A 204 0.05 -20.64 12.95
CA PHE A 204 -0.94 -19.61 13.28
C PHE A 204 -0.62 -18.98 14.64
N VAL A 205 -0.82 -17.67 14.77
CA VAL A 205 -0.68 -16.91 16.02
C VAL A 205 -2.05 -16.36 16.41
N GLY A 206 -2.52 -16.74 17.60
CA GLY A 206 -3.81 -16.28 18.14
C GLY A 206 -4.66 -17.43 18.64
N ASP A 207 -5.91 -17.12 18.96
CA ASP A 207 -6.92 -18.09 19.36
C ASP A 207 -7.78 -18.48 18.14
N THR A 208 -7.74 -19.75 17.75
CA THR A 208 -8.53 -20.26 16.63
C THR A 208 -10.03 -20.30 16.94
N GLU A 209 -10.44 -20.29 18.21
CA GLU A 209 -11.86 -20.33 18.59
C GLU A 209 -12.62 -19.04 18.23
N GLN A 210 -11.91 -17.99 17.79
CA GLN A 210 -12.47 -16.70 17.38
C GLN A 210 -12.64 -16.55 15.86
N ILE A 211 -12.30 -17.56 15.05
CA ILE A 211 -12.38 -17.49 13.59
C ILE A 211 -13.16 -18.71 13.10
N GLU A 212 -14.16 -18.50 12.25
CA GLU A 212 -14.94 -19.61 11.68
C GLU A 212 -14.03 -20.49 10.81
N GLU A 213 -14.23 -21.82 10.84
CA GLU A 213 -13.32 -22.75 10.14
C GLU A 213 -13.26 -22.47 8.64
N SER A 214 -14.37 -22.06 8.02
CA SER A 214 -14.41 -21.70 6.60
C SER A 214 -13.58 -20.46 6.27
N GLU A 215 -13.50 -19.47 7.16
CA GLU A 215 -12.63 -18.31 7.00
C GLU A 215 -11.16 -18.72 7.17
N MET A 216 -10.88 -19.51 8.20
CA MET A 216 -9.53 -20.03 8.46
C MET A 216 -9.02 -20.87 7.28
N GLU A 217 -9.88 -21.64 6.61
CA GLU A 217 -9.54 -22.34 5.37
C GLU A 217 -9.13 -21.38 4.24
N LYS A 218 -9.86 -20.27 4.03
CA LYS A 218 -9.49 -19.21 3.07
C LYS A 218 -8.12 -18.61 3.42
N TYR A 219 -7.91 -18.25 4.68
CA TYR A 219 -6.66 -17.62 5.15
C TYR A 219 -5.46 -18.56 4.98
N ARG A 220 -5.62 -19.84 5.35
CA ARG A 220 -4.58 -20.86 5.14
C ARG A 220 -4.31 -21.09 3.67
N PHE A 221 -5.34 -21.08 2.81
CA PHE A 221 -5.16 -21.22 1.37
C PHE A 221 -4.29 -20.08 0.84
N LEU A 222 -4.64 -18.83 1.16
CA LEU A 222 -3.96 -17.62 0.70
C LEU A 222 -2.48 -17.61 1.12
N VAL A 223 -2.19 -17.86 2.40
CA VAL A 223 -0.81 -17.93 2.90
C VAL A 223 -0.01 -19.08 2.29
N ASN A 224 -0.65 -20.23 2.04
CA ASN A 224 0.03 -21.33 1.33
C ASN A 224 0.30 -20.97 -0.15
N ARG A 225 -0.58 -20.19 -0.78
CA ARG A 225 -0.36 -19.69 -2.15
C ARG A 225 0.81 -18.72 -2.19
N ALA A 226 0.90 -17.78 -1.26
CA ALA A 226 2.06 -16.89 -1.14
C ALA A 226 3.38 -17.64 -0.95
N LYS A 227 3.39 -18.65 -0.07
CA LYS A 227 4.54 -19.54 0.11
C LYS A 227 4.97 -20.31 -1.16
N ILE A 228 4.03 -20.61 -2.07
CA ILE A 228 4.30 -21.30 -3.34
C ILE A 228 5.11 -20.39 -4.27
N VAL A 229 4.73 -19.12 -4.35
CA VAL A 229 5.41 -18.08 -5.13
C VAL A 229 6.84 -17.89 -4.63
N ILE A 230 7.05 -17.81 -3.32
CA ILE A 230 8.38 -17.55 -2.77
C ILE A 230 9.31 -18.76 -2.99
N PRO A 231 10.46 -18.61 -3.68
CA PRO A 231 11.47 -19.66 -3.80
C PRO A 231 12.00 -20.11 -2.44
N ARG A 232 12.41 -21.38 -2.32
CA ARG A 232 12.67 -21.98 -0.99
C ARG A 232 13.93 -21.42 -0.34
N ASP A 233 14.91 -21.11 -1.16
CA ASP A 233 16.14 -20.41 -0.82
C ASP A 233 15.88 -18.98 -0.32
N GLN A 234 14.74 -18.38 -0.67
CA GLN A 234 14.34 -17.03 -0.26
C GLN A 234 13.46 -17.01 1.00
N TYR A 235 13.10 -18.17 1.58
CA TYR A 235 12.30 -18.24 2.81
C TYR A 235 12.91 -17.56 4.02
N HIS A 236 14.20 -17.21 3.97
CA HIS A 236 14.86 -16.48 5.04
C HIS A 236 14.44 -15.00 5.08
N LEU A 237 13.90 -14.42 4.01
CA LEU A 237 13.53 -13.01 3.95
C LEU A 237 12.30 -12.68 4.80
N LEU A 238 11.36 -13.63 4.91
CA LEU A 238 10.05 -13.41 5.50
C LEU A 238 9.95 -13.99 6.92
N LYS A 239 9.33 -13.26 7.85
CA LYS A 239 9.06 -13.72 9.23
C LYS A 239 7.61 -14.15 9.46
N TYR A 240 6.65 -13.43 8.90
CA TYR A 240 5.24 -13.76 9.01
C TYR A 240 4.44 -13.27 7.80
N PHE A 241 3.29 -13.90 7.61
CA PHE A 241 2.22 -13.42 6.77
C PHE A 241 1.12 -12.82 7.64
N LEU A 242 0.55 -11.71 7.22
CA LEU A 242 -0.72 -11.22 7.73
C LEU A 242 -1.78 -11.43 6.65
N VAL A 243 -2.96 -11.87 7.08
CA VAL A 243 -4.15 -11.79 6.25
C VAL A 243 -4.98 -10.65 6.82
N ASN A 244 -5.24 -9.64 6.02
CA ASN A 244 -6.04 -8.48 6.39
C ASN A 244 -7.20 -8.32 5.42
N THR A 245 -7.99 -7.27 5.63
CA THR A 245 -8.72 -6.65 4.54
C THR A 245 -8.95 -5.17 4.80
N ASP A 246 -8.99 -4.36 3.75
CA ASP A 246 -9.45 -2.96 3.75
C ASP A 246 -10.75 -2.75 2.93
N GLY A 247 -11.23 -3.79 2.26
CA GLY A 247 -12.43 -3.71 1.44
C GLY A 247 -12.27 -4.53 0.17
N LYS A 248 -12.78 -4.01 -0.94
CA LYS A 248 -12.58 -4.56 -2.28
C LYS A 248 -11.84 -3.56 -3.14
N ASP A 249 -10.88 -4.06 -3.90
CA ASP A 249 -10.06 -3.37 -4.91
C ASP A 249 -9.06 -2.32 -4.35
N GLU A 250 -8.98 -2.08 -3.03
CA GLU A 250 -8.07 -1.10 -2.43
C GLU A 250 -6.60 -1.60 -2.40
N VAL A 251 -6.03 -1.93 -1.24
CA VAL A 251 -4.65 -2.45 -1.15
C VAL A 251 -4.67 -3.98 -1.19
N LEU A 252 -4.46 -4.53 -2.39
CA LEU A 252 -4.53 -5.97 -2.61
C LEU A 252 -3.51 -6.74 -1.74
N ALA A 253 -2.28 -6.26 -1.63
CA ALA A 253 -1.22 -6.84 -0.82
C ALA A 253 -0.09 -5.84 -0.61
N TYR A 254 0.77 -6.09 0.37
CA TYR A 254 2.01 -5.33 0.53
C TYR A 254 3.07 -6.08 1.31
N VAL A 255 4.30 -5.57 1.26
CA VAL A 255 5.40 -6.00 2.13
C VAL A 255 5.99 -4.83 2.88
N SER A 256 6.44 -5.11 4.10
CA SER A 256 7.09 -4.10 4.94
C SER A 256 8.07 -4.75 5.90
N GLN A 257 9.08 -3.98 6.33
CA GLN A 257 10.05 -4.46 7.30
C GLN A 257 9.41 -4.57 8.69
N GLU A 258 9.78 -5.59 9.46
CA GLU A 258 9.24 -5.77 10.81
C GLU A 258 9.62 -4.60 11.74
N ASN A 259 10.83 -4.08 11.60
CA ASN A 259 11.33 -2.87 12.24
C ASN A 259 12.70 -2.54 11.63
N GLU A 260 13.20 -1.33 11.89
CA GLU A 260 14.50 -0.83 11.41
C GLU A 260 15.70 -1.73 11.76
N GLU A 261 15.61 -2.53 12.83
CA GLU A 261 16.70 -3.43 13.26
C GLU A 261 16.58 -4.83 12.64
N SER A 262 15.45 -5.16 12.00
CA SER A 262 15.12 -6.50 11.53
C SER A 262 15.29 -6.57 10.02
N ASN A 263 16.25 -7.38 9.57
CA ASN A 263 16.37 -7.77 8.16
C ASN A 263 15.29 -8.79 7.74
N LYS A 264 14.11 -8.74 8.37
CA LYS A 264 12.98 -9.62 8.11
C LYS A 264 11.75 -8.81 7.74
N TRP A 265 11.04 -9.34 6.78
CA TRP A 265 9.85 -8.74 6.21
C TRP A 265 8.58 -9.44 6.67
N ARG A 266 7.49 -8.69 6.64
CA ARG A 266 6.11 -9.21 6.66
C ARG A 266 5.51 -9.05 5.27
N MET A 267 4.61 -9.96 4.91
CA MET A 267 3.79 -9.88 3.70
C MET A 267 2.33 -9.90 4.14
N VAL A 268 1.60 -8.87 3.76
CA VAL A 268 0.20 -8.67 4.09
C VAL A 268 -0.62 -8.94 2.84
N LEU A 269 -1.70 -9.71 3.00
CA LEU A 269 -2.51 -10.23 1.91
C LEU A 269 -3.98 -9.92 2.19
N ASP A 270 -4.61 -9.10 1.35
CA ASP A 270 -6.04 -8.84 1.42
C ASP A 270 -6.82 -10.10 1.02
N CYS A 271 -7.63 -10.62 1.94
CA CYS A 271 -8.43 -11.81 1.66
C CYS A 271 -9.69 -11.54 0.84
N ASN A 272 -10.26 -10.35 0.89
CA ASN A 272 -11.41 -10.00 0.07
C ASN A 272 -10.97 -9.92 -1.39
N ASP A 273 -9.81 -9.35 -1.70
CA ASP A 273 -9.34 -9.24 -3.09
C ASP A 273 -8.81 -10.54 -3.68
N ALA A 274 -8.42 -11.49 -2.84
CA ALA A 274 -7.96 -12.79 -3.29
C ALA A 274 -9.09 -13.72 -3.80
N PHE A 275 -10.37 -13.45 -3.48
CA PHE A 275 -11.49 -14.34 -3.79
C PHE A 275 -12.68 -13.61 -4.42
N ASP A 276 -13.36 -14.26 -5.36
CA ASP A 276 -14.61 -13.76 -5.95
C ASP A 276 -15.78 -13.88 -4.97
N ASP A 277 -16.94 -13.31 -5.32
CA ASP A 277 -18.18 -13.32 -4.50
C ASP A 277 -18.71 -14.73 -4.17
N LYS A 278 -18.13 -15.78 -4.78
CA LYS A 278 -18.47 -17.19 -4.52
C LYS A 278 -17.40 -17.88 -3.66
N GLY A 279 -16.44 -17.13 -3.14
CA GLY A 279 -15.32 -17.62 -2.37
C GLY A 279 -14.31 -18.41 -3.21
N LYS A 280 -14.27 -18.23 -4.53
CA LYS A 280 -13.28 -18.89 -5.40
C LYS A 280 -12.08 -17.97 -5.57
N TYR A 281 -10.89 -18.53 -5.40
CA TYR A 281 -9.63 -17.81 -5.59
C TYR A 281 -9.50 -17.24 -7.01
N ILE A 282 -9.11 -15.97 -7.08
CA ILE A 282 -8.83 -15.22 -8.32
C ILE A 282 -7.38 -15.49 -8.71
N GLN A 283 -7.15 -16.13 -9.85
CA GLN A 283 -5.82 -16.60 -10.23
C GLN A 283 -4.86 -15.42 -10.51
N GLU A 284 -5.40 -14.29 -10.97
CA GLU A 284 -4.68 -13.04 -11.21
C GLU A 284 -4.02 -12.49 -9.94
N TYR A 285 -4.54 -12.81 -8.75
CA TYR A 285 -3.94 -12.43 -7.47
C TYR A 285 -2.55 -13.09 -7.25
N ASP A 286 -2.23 -14.18 -7.97
CA ASP A 286 -0.86 -14.71 -8.01
C ASP A 286 0.13 -13.65 -8.53
N GLU A 287 -0.29 -12.79 -9.47
CA GLU A 287 0.56 -11.75 -10.02
C GLU A 287 0.86 -10.66 -8.98
N THR A 288 -0.11 -10.33 -8.11
CA THR A 288 0.10 -9.42 -6.96
C THR A 288 1.12 -10.01 -5.98
N ILE A 289 0.99 -11.28 -5.60
CA ILE A 289 1.97 -11.94 -4.72
C ILE A 289 3.37 -11.95 -5.34
N VAL A 290 3.46 -12.13 -6.66
CA VAL A 290 4.74 -12.07 -7.39
C VAL A 290 5.32 -10.66 -7.38
N HIS A 291 4.48 -9.63 -7.54
CA HIS A 291 4.87 -8.22 -7.42
C HIS A 291 5.47 -7.96 -6.03
N GLU A 292 4.78 -8.34 -4.96
CA GLU A 292 5.28 -8.18 -3.58
C GLU A 292 6.58 -8.92 -3.32
N PHE A 293 6.74 -10.10 -3.92
CA PHE A 293 8.01 -10.80 -3.84
C PHE A 293 9.14 -10.08 -4.61
N GLY A 294 8.81 -9.30 -5.65
CA GLY A 294 9.72 -8.38 -6.32
C GLY A 294 10.33 -7.38 -5.34
N HIS A 295 9.51 -6.72 -4.51
CA HIS A 295 9.97 -5.83 -3.44
C HIS A 295 10.91 -6.51 -2.45
N LEU A 296 10.54 -7.70 -1.94
CA LEU A 296 11.42 -8.48 -1.05
C LEU A 296 12.78 -8.80 -1.69
N LEU A 297 12.80 -9.06 -3.00
CA LEU A 297 14.00 -9.39 -3.73
C LEU A 297 14.92 -8.18 -3.93
N SER A 298 14.37 -7.00 -4.20
CA SER A 298 15.13 -5.76 -4.45
C SER A 298 15.51 -4.98 -3.21
N LEU A 299 14.79 -5.16 -2.09
CA LEU A 299 14.94 -4.32 -0.89
C LEU A 299 15.51 -5.05 0.34
N ASN A 300 15.85 -6.34 0.23
CA ASN A 300 16.44 -7.08 1.37
C ASN A 300 17.85 -6.59 1.74
N GLU A 301 18.32 -7.02 2.91
CA GLU A 301 19.62 -6.67 3.50
C GLU A 301 20.82 -6.79 2.56
N ASN A 302 20.81 -7.73 1.61
CA ASN A 302 21.93 -7.93 0.68
C ASN A 302 21.93 -6.94 -0.50
N GLN A 303 20.82 -6.20 -0.67
CA GLN A 303 20.66 -5.15 -1.67
C GLN A 303 21.01 -3.76 -1.12
N MET A 304 21.16 -3.63 0.21
CA MET A 304 21.44 -2.38 0.90
C MET A 304 22.92 -2.25 1.31
N GLN A 305 23.38 -1.02 1.57
CA GLN A 305 24.71 -0.72 2.10
C GLN A 305 24.68 0.42 3.14
N GLU A 306 25.61 0.39 4.09
CA GLU A 306 25.67 1.39 5.19
C GLU A 306 26.27 2.76 4.78
N LYS A 307 26.74 2.95 3.54
CA LYS A 307 27.59 4.11 3.16
C LYS A 307 26.93 5.05 2.15
N ILE A 308 27.08 6.34 2.42
CA ILE A 308 26.80 7.44 1.48
C ILE A 308 27.80 7.39 0.30
N THR A 309 27.37 6.81 -0.82
CA THR A 309 28.04 6.90 -2.13
C THR A 309 26.97 6.96 -3.23
N GLY A 310 27.32 7.44 -4.43
CA GLY A 310 26.40 7.82 -5.53
C GLY A 310 25.61 6.68 -6.20
N THR A 311 24.98 5.84 -5.40
CA THR A 311 23.95 4.87 -5.76
C THR A 311 22.57 5.47 -5.51
N TYR A 312 21.52 4.79 -5.98
CA TYR A 312 20.15 5.19 -5.69
C TYR A 312 19.86 5.03 -4.19
N GLU A 313 19.26 6.06 -3.59
CA GLU A 313 18.85 6.13 -2.19
C GLU A 313 17.34 6.29 -2.18
N ASN A 314 16.68 5.43 -1.40
CA ASN A 314 15.24 5.41 -1.22
C ASN A 314 14.88 5.41 0.28
N GLU A 315 13.60 5.26 0.59
CA GLU A 315 13.09 5.28 1.96
C GLU A 315 13.62 4.11 2.81
N ASP A 316 13.91 2.95 2.19
CA ASP A 316 14.51 1.79 2.86
C ASP A 316 16.04 1.91 3.06
N GLY A 317 16.66 2.94 2.49
CA GLY A 317 18.06 3.29 2.68
C GLY A 317 18.87 3.40 1.39
N ILE A 318 20.18 3.15 1.50
CA ILE A 318 21.11 3.32 0.39
C ILE A 318 21.35 1.96 -0.28
N LEU A 319 21.04 1.86 -1.56
CA LEU A 319 21.25 0.64 -2.31
C LEU A 319 22.74 0.36 -2.55
N ALA A 320 23.12 -0.90 -2.49
CA ALA A 320 24.45 -1.36 -2.86
C ALA A 320 24.71 -1.14 -4.36
N GLU A 321 25.95 -0.84 -4.74
CA GLU A 321 26.32 -0.53 -6.13
C GLU A 321 25.87 -1.60 -7.14
N LYS A 322 25.92 -2.87 -6.74
CA LYS A 322 25.55 -4.04 -7.56
C LYS A 322 24.20 -4.65 -7.16
N SER A 323 23.35 -3.90 -6.47
CA SER A 323 21.99 -4.35 -6.18
C SER A 323 21.14 -4.32 -7.46
N TYR A 324 20.11 -5.16 -7.52
CA TYR A 324 19.23 -5.22 -8.68
C TYR A 324 18.55 -3.89 -8.94
N LEU A 325 18.01 -3.27 -7.89
CA LEU A 325 17.29 -2.01 -8.01
C LEU A 325 18.21 -0.86 -8.40
N ASN A 326 19.44 -0.80 -7.87
CA ASN A 326 20.40 0.22 -8.29
C ASN A 326 20.82 0.05 -9.75
N GLU A 327 21.19 -1.17 -10.18
CA GLU A 327 21.54 -1.41 -11.59
C GLU A 327 20.38 -1.11 -12.53
N PHE A 328 19.15 -1.45 -12.11
CA PHE A 328 17.92 -1.15 -12.84
C PHE A 328 17.68 0.36 -12.95
N PHE A 329 17.76 1.09 -11.82
CA PHE A 329 17.64 2.54 -11.76
C PHE A 329 18.66 3.24 -12.67
N GLN A 330 19.94 2.87 -12.56
CA GLN A 330 21.01 3.46 -13.37
C GLN A 330 20.82 3.21 -14.87
N THR A 331 20.19 2.08 -15.23
CA THR A 331 19.96 1.72 -16.63
C THR A 331 18.72 2.40 -17.23
N PHE A 332 17.64 2.54 -16.46
CA PHE A 332 16.32 2.89 -17.01
C PHE A 332 15.75 4.22 -16.49
N TRP A 333 16.17 4.69 -15.32
CA TRP A 333 15.58 5.85 -14.64
C TRP A 333 16.43 7.11 -14.65
N ILE A 334 17.76 7.00 -14.67
CA ILE A 334 18.65 8.16 -14.46
C ILE A 334 18.35 9.38 -15.35
N ASP A 335 17.93 9.16 -16.60
CA ASP A 335 17.61 10.22 -17.56
C ASP A 335 16.27 10.92 -17.28
N VAL A 336 15.35 10.27 -16.59
CA VAL A 336 13.99 10.77 -16.31
C VAL A 336 13.74 11.07 -14.83
N TYR A 337 14.63 10.63 -13.94
CA TYR A 337 14.43 10.72 -12.49
C TYR A 337 14.27 12.15 -12.00
N GLN A 338 15.09 13.09 -12.49
CA GLN A 338 14.93 14.50 -12.12
C GLN A 338 13.58 15.07 -12.57
N GLU A 339 13.08 14.64 -13.72
CA GLU A 339 11.78 15.05 -14.21
C GLU A 339 10.65 14.47 -13.36
N HIS A 340 10.75 13.18 -13.03
CA HIS A 340 9.83 12.47 -12.16
C HIS A 340 9.71 13.15 -10.80
N GLN A 341 10.83 13.43 -10.14
CA GLN A 341 10.89 14.11 -8.84
C GLN A 341 10.29 15.53 -8.84
N LEU A 342 10.15 16.15 -10.02
CA LEU A 342 9.53 17.48 -10.17
C LEU A 342 8.04 17.42 -10.54
N GLN A 343 7.54 16.28 -11.01
CA GLN A 343 6.19 16.13 -11.56
C GLN A 343 5.30 15.21 -10.74
N VAL A 344 5.87 14.15 -10.17
CA VAL A 344 5.14 13.19 -9.33
C VAL A 344 5.17 13.71 -7.91
N ASP A 345 3.97 13.99 -7.38
CA ASP A 345 3.82 14.44 -6.00
C ASP A 345 3.74 13.18 -5.11
N PRO A 346 4.70 12.97 -4.18
CA PRO A 346 4.65 11.82 -3.29
C PRO A 346 3.43 11.83 -2.36
N GLN A 347 2.75 12.97 -2.20
CA GLN A 347 1.54 13.10 -1.39
C GLN A 347 0.24 12.91 -2.19
N ASP A 348 0.33 12.68 -3.51
CA ASP A 348 -0.83 12.46 -4.34
C ASP A 348 -1.37 11.03 -4.22
N GLN A 349 -2.33 10.87 -3.31
CA GLN A 349 -3.04 9.62 -3.05
C GLN A 349 -3.88 9.12 -4.23
N SER A 350 -4.19 9.97 -5.22
CA SER A 350 -5.01 9.55 -6.37
C SER A 350 -4.20 8.83 -7.45
N GLY A 351 -2.87 8.97 -7.42
CA GLY A 351 -1.98 8.49 -8.47
C GLY A 351 -2.04 9.32 -9.77
N ASP A 352 -2.83 10.41 -9.81
CA ASP A 352 -3.02 11.24 -11.01
C ASP A 352 -1.68 11.83 -11.51
N SER A 353 -0.81 12.27 -10.61
CA SER A 353 0.51 12.83 -10.95
C SER A 353 1.47 11.80 -11.55
N ALA A 354 1.49 10.57 -11.01
CA ALA A 354 2.21 9.44 -11.57
C ALA A 354 1.64 9.04 -12.94
N TYR A 355 0.32 9.06 -13.09
CA TYR A 355 -0.36 8.79 -14.36
C TYR A 355 -0.02 9.84 -15.43
N VAL A 356 0.01 11.13 -15.09
CA VAL A 356 0.44 12.20 -16.02
C VAL A 356 1.89 11.97 -16.47
N PHE A 357 2.77 11.58 -15.54
CA PHE A 357 4.15 11.24 -15.89
C PHE A 357 4.19 10.01 -16.82
N TYR A 358 3.39 8.98 -16.54
CA TYR A 358 3.23 7.81 -17.39
C TYR A 358 2.78 8.17 -18.81
N GLU A 359 1.75 9.01 -18.98
CA GLU A 359 1.23 9.40 -20.30
C GLU A 359 2.30 10.04 -21.18
N LYS A 360 3.25 10.76 -20.58
CA LYS A 360 4.40 11.35 -21.30
C LYS A 360 5.49 10.33 -21.66
N HIS A 361 5.63 9.27 -20.86
CA HIS A 361 6.72 8.29 -20.94
C HIS A 361 6.23 6.84 -21.11
N GLN A 362 5.08 6.62 -21.77
CA GLN A 362 4.41 5.30 -21.84
C GLN A 362 5.31 4.15 -22.28
N ASP A 363 6.19 4.38 -23.27
CA ASP A 363 7.12 3.35 -23.79
C ASP A 363 8.18 2.90 -22.76
N LEU A 364 8.32 3.64 -21.65
CA LEU A 364 9.25 3.33 -20.56
C LEU A 364 8.69 2.28 -19.60
N PHE A 365 7.37 2.26 -19.34
CA PHE A 365 6.79 1.53 -18.21
C PHE A 365 5.90 0.38 -18.65
N VAL A 366 5.99 -0.75 -17.95
CA VAL A 366 5.21 -1.97 -18.24
C VAL A 366 3.72 -1.85 -17.84
N SER A 367 3.41 -0.85 -17.01
CA SER A 367 2.08 -0.44 -16.56
C SER A 367 2.12 1.05 -16.21
N ASP A 368 0.96 1.66 -16.01
CA ASP A 368 0.84 3.00 -15.41
C ASP A 368 1.35 3.01 -13.96
N TYR A 369 1.03 1.98 -13.18
CA TYR A 369 1.50 1.83 -11.80
C TYR A 369 3.03 1.79 -11.67
N ALA A 370 3.73 1.23 -12.67
CA ALA A 370 5.20 1.24 -12.71
C ALA A 370 5.80 2.65 -12.84
N ALA A 371 5.01 3.69 -13.15
CA ALA A 371 5.50 5.07 -13.20
C ALA A 371 5.55 5.75 -11.81
N THR A 372 4.98 5.12 -10.77
CA THR A 372 4.91 5.64 -9.40
C THR A 372 6.30 5.99 -8.86
N ASN A 373 7.22 5.03 -8.88
CA ASN A 373 8.61 5.20 -8.46
C ASN A 373 9.49 4.05 -9.02
N PRO A 374 10.82 4.09 -8.87
CA PRO A 374 11.71 3.03 -9.32
C PRO A 374 11.46 1.64 -8.70
N GLU A 375 11.01 1.59 -7.44
CA GLU A 375 10.66 0.38 -6.70
C GLU A 375 9.48 -0.35 -7.35
N GLU A 376 8.37 0.36 -7.58
CA GLU A 376 7.18 -0.16 -8.23
C GLU A 376 7.46 -0.59 -9.66
N ASP A 377 8.27 0.17 -10.39
CA ASP A 377 8.70 -0.22 -11.74
C ASP A 377 9.49 -1.53 -11.75
N PHE A 378 10.39 -1.71 -10.77
CA PHE A 378 11.14 -2.95 -10.63
C PHE A 378 10.21 -4.12 -10.29
N ALA A 379 9.32 -3.96 -9.32
CA ALA A 379 8.36 -4.99 -8.90
C ALA A 379 7.38 -5.35 -10.02
N GLU A 380 6.85 -4.37 -10.74
CA GLU A 380 5.99 -4.59 -11.92
C GLU A 380 6.73 -5.24 -13.09
N THR A 381 7.96 -4.80 -13.37
CA THR A 381 8.81 -5.45 -14.38
C THR A 381 9.08 -6.90 -13.98
N PHE A 382 9.31 -7.18 -12.69
CA PHE A 382 9.52 -8.52 -12.17
C PHE A 382 8.28 -9.38 -12.32
N ARG A 383 7.10 -8.85 -11.97
CA ARG A 383 5.80 -9.50 -12.22
C ARG A 383 5.63 -9.87 -13.69
N VAL A 384 5.86 -8.94 -14.61
CA VAL A 384 5.79 -9.22 -16.06
C VAL A 384 6.83 -10.28 -16.45
N PHE A 385 8.06 -10.16 -15.95
CA PHE A 385 9.14 -11.10 -16.17
C PHE A 385 8.83 -12.50 -15.64
N ILE A 386 7.98 -12.70 -14.62
CA ILE A 386 7.61 -14.02 -14.08
C ILE A 386 6.32 -14.57 -14.72
N CYS A 387 5.33 -13.71 -14.95
CA CYS A 387 3.99 -14.15 -15.34
C CYS A 387 3.81 -14.20 -16.87
N LYS A 388 4.40 -13.26 -17.63
CA LYS A 388 4.19 -13.17 -19.08
C LYS A 388 5.27 -13.91 -19.88
N GLU A 389 5.05 -14.04 -21.18
CA GLU A 389 6.04 -14.61 -22.12
C GLU A 389 7.19 -13.64 -22.35
N LYS A 390 8.34 -14.17 -22.79
CA LYS A 390 9.51 -13.33 -23.09
C LYS A 390 9.17 -12.35 -24.22
N PRO A 391 9.32 -11.03 -24.02
CA PRO A 391 9.05 -10.08 -25.09
C PRO A 391 10.15 -10.13 -26.15
N SER A 392 9.84 -9.58 -27.33
CA SER A 392 10.76 -9.47 -28.47
C SER A 392 10.86 -8.06 -29.03
N GLY A 393 10.18 -7.08 -28.44
CA GLY A 393 10.19 -5.71 -28.93
C GLY A 393 11.42 -4.91 -28.47
N GLU A 394 11.53 -3.71 -29.03
CA GLU A 394 12.67 -2.82 -28.84
C GLU A 394 12.35 -1.64 -27.90
N GLN A 395 11.10 -1.52 -27.43
CA GLN A 395 10.67 -0.47 -26.50
C GLN A 395 11.36 -0.62 -25.14
N LYS A 396 11.49 0.48 -24.39
CA LYS A 396 12.21 0.47 -23.10
C LYS A 396 11.56 -0.48 -22.09
N GLN A 397 10.23 -0.55 -22.04
CA GLN A 397 9.50 -1.53 -21.22
C GLN A 397 9.91 -2.99 -21.53
N ASP A 398 10.08 -3.36 -22.80
CA ASP A 398 10.54 -4.70 -23.19
C ASP A 398 12.00 -4.92 -22.82
N GLN A 399 12.83 -3.88 -22.96
CA GLN A 399 14.25 -3.93 -22.60
C GLN A 399 14.47 -4.14 -21.10
N LYS A 400 13.60 -3.60 -20.24
CA LYS A 400 13.58 -3.86 -18.79
C LYS A 400 13.37 -5.34 -18.48
N VAL A 401 12.36 -5.95 -19.09
CA VAL A 401 12.09 -7.39 -18.95
C VAL A 401 13.26 -8.22 -19.52
N LEU A 402 13.80 -7.83 -20.68
CA LEU A 402 14.95 -8.49 -21.28
C LEU A 402 16.24 -8.34 -20.46
N TRP A 403 16.36 -7.27 -19.67
CA TRP A 403 17.46 -7.10 -18.72
C TRP A 403 17.40 -8.16 -17.61
N MET A 404 16.22 -8.47 -17.07
CA MET A 404 16.06 -9.57 -16.10
C MET A 404 16.42 -10.94 -16.69
N TYR A 405 16.14 -11.17 -17.98
CA TYR A 405 16.59 -12.38 -18.69
C TYR A 405 18.12 -12.52 -18.84
N LYS A 406 18.90 -11.46 -18.60
CA LYS A 406 20.37 -11.52 -18.62
C LYS A 406 20.95 -11.96 -17.28
N GLN A 407 20.15 -11.96 -16.22
CA GLN A 407 20.55 -12.40 -14.88
C GLN A 407 20.19 -13.89 -14.73
N GLU A 408 21.21 -14.76 -14.64
CA GLU A 408 21.02 -16.23 -14.65
C GLU A 408 20.19 -16.72 -13.45
N GLU A 409 20.38 -16.09 -12.30
CA GLU A 409 19.65 -16.39 -11.08
C GLU A 409 18.17 -16.00 -11.14
N LEU A 410 17.83 -14.88 -11.80
CA LEU A 410 16.43 -14.48 -12.02
C LEU A 410 15.73 -15.43 -12.99
N VAL A 411 16.42 -15.90 -14.03
CA VAL A 411 15.88 -16.92 -14.95
C VAL A 411 15.62 -18.24 -14.22
N THR A 412 16.55 -18.66 -13.38
CA THR A 412 16.36 -19.86 -12.54
C THR A 412 15.17 -19.69 -11.61
N MET A 413 15.04 -18.52 -10.99
CA MET A 413 13.92 -18.17 -10.12
C MET A 413 12.58 -18.21 -10.86
N ARG A 414 12.50 -17.60 -12.04
CA ARG A 414 11.31 -17.64 -12.92
C ARG A 414 10.84 -19.06 -13.20
N GLU A 415 11.76 -19.95 -13.57
CA GLU A 415 11.43 -21.35 -13.82
C GLU A 415 10.88 -22.04 -12.57
N GLN A 416 11.49 -21.80 -11.40
CA GLN A 416 11.01 -22.36 -10.15
C GLN A 416 9.60 -21.89 -9.80
N ILE A 417 9.33 -20.58 -9.91
CA ILE A 417 8.02 -19.99 -9.58
C ILE A 417 6.96 -20.55 -10.53
N ARG A 418 7.17 -20.47 -11.85
CA ARG A 418 6.22 -20.97 -12.85
C ARG A 418 5.97 -22.48 -12.73
N GLN A 419 6.98 -23.28 -12.39
CA GLN A 419 6.80 -24.71 -12.17
C GLN A 419 5.96 -25.03 -10.94
N ARG A 420 5.91 -24.15 -9.93
CA ARG A 420 5.12 -24.35 -8.72
C ARG A 420 3.71 -23.78 -8.87
N LEU A 421 3.53 -22.67 -9.58
CA LEU A 421 2.22 -22.09 -9.86
C LEU A 421 1.36 -22.98 -10.77
N ASN A 422 1.99 -23.72 -11.69
CA ASN A 422 1.33 -24.64 -12.62
C ASN A 422 1.08 -26.06 -12.06
N LYS A 423 1.36 -26.31 -10.77
CA LYS A 423 1.07 -27.57 -10.07
C LYS A 423 -0.12 -27.37 -9.15
#